data_AF-A0A565CSK7-F1
#
_entry.id   AF-A0A565CSK7-F1
#
_cell.length_a   1.000
_cell.length_b   1.000
_cell.length_c   1.000
_cell.angle_alpha   90.00
_cell.angle_beta   90.00
_cell.angle_gamma   90.00
#
_symmetry.space_group_name_H-M   'P 1'
#
loop_
_entity.id
_entity.type
_entity.pdbx_description
1 polymer ?
#
loop_
_entity_poly.entity_id
_entity_poly.type
_entity_poly.pdbx_seq_one_letter_code
_entity_poly.pdbx_strand_id
1 'polypeptide(L)' 'MACPHVAGVAAYVKSFHPDWSPSAIKSAIMTTATPIHLKKNPEQEFAYGSGQINPTKASDPGLVYEVETEDYLKMKCRGI' A
#
# COMPACT_ATOMS: atom_id res chain seq x y z
N MET A 1 -14.91 -2.03 -8.91
CA MET A 1 -14.96 -0.58 -8.64
C MET A 1 -13.93 -0.07 -7.61
N ALA A 2 -13.32 -0.91 -6.75
CA ALA A 2 -12.30 -0.45 -5.79
C ALA A 2 -10.95 -0.08 -6.43
N CYS A 3 -10.45 -0.86 -7.40
CA CYS A 3 -9.18 -0.63 -8.08
C CYS A 3 -8.97 0.82 -8.59
N PRO A 4 -9.90 1.45 -9.34
CA PRO A 4 -9.71 2.83 -9.81
C PRO A 4 -9.67 3.86 -8.67
N HIS A 5 -10.29 3.59 -7.51
CA HIS A 5 -10.15 4.46 -6.33
C HIS A 5 -8.73 4.38 -5.78
N VAL A 6 -8.16 3.18 -5.66
CA VAL A 6 -6.76 3.01 -5.22
C VAL A 6 -5.79 3.67 -6.19
N ALA A 7 -6.03 3.53 -7.50
CA ALA A 7 -5.23 4.20 -8.52
C ALA A 7 -5.29 5.74 -8.40
N GLY A 8 -6.47 6.29 -8.14
CA GLY A 8 -6.63 7.72 -7.87
C GLY A 8 -5.88 8.18 -6.62
N VAL A 9 -5.93 7.40 -5.54
CA VAL A 9 -5.16 7.70 -4.31
C VAL A 9 -3.65 7.60 -4.55
N ALA A 10 -3.19 6.60 -5.31
CA ALA A 10 -1.79 6.47 -5.66
C ALA A 10 -1.30 7.68 -6.48
N ALA A 11 -2.11 8.14 -7.46
CA ALA A 11 -1.82 9.35 -8.21
C ALA A 11 -1.82 10.61 -7.33
N TYR A 12 -2.77 10.70 -6.38
CA TYR A 12 -2.80 11.77 -5.38
C TYR A 12 -1.51 11.81 -4.56
N VAL A 13 -1.07 10.69 -3.97
CA VAL A 13 0.18 10.61 -3.20
C VAL A 13 1.39 10.96 -4.08
N LYS A 14 1.46 10.43 -5.31
CA LYS A 14 2.54 10.74 -6.26
C LYS A 14 2.63 12.23 -6.60
N SER A 15 1.52 12.97 -6.58
CA SER A 15 1.53 14.41 -6.83
C SER A 15 2.24 15.21 -5.73
N PHE A 16 2.23 14.73 -4.48
CA PHE A 16 2.95 15.33 -3.35
C PHE A 16 4.40 14.83 -3.23
N HIS A 17 4.66 13.60 -3.68
CA HIS A 17 5.99 12.97 -3.66
C HIS A 17 6.39 12.45 -5.05
N PRO A 18 6.79 13.33 -5.99
CA PRO A 18 7.06 12.96 -7.38
C PRO A 18 8.25 12.00 -7.55
N ASP A 19 9.15 11.94 -6.58
CA ASP A 19 10.35 11.11 -6.55
C ASP A 19 10.11 9.71 -5.98
N TRP A 20 9.02 9.50 -5.21
CA TRP A 20 8.75 8.22 -4.56
C TRP A 20 8.54 7.07 -5.55
N SER A 21 9.11 5.92 -5.24
CA SER A 21 8.93 4.71 -6.05
C SER A 21 7.50 4.16 -5.92
N PRO A 22 7.10 3.23 -6.80
CA PRO A 22 5.84 2.50 -6.66
C PRO A 22 5.72 1.74 -5.33
N SER A 23 6.84 1.24 -4.77
CA SER A 23 6.85 0.51 -3.50
C SER A 23 6.63 1.45 -2.31
N ALA A 24 7.26 2.63 -2.30
CA ALA A 24 6.99 3.69 -1.31
C ALA A 24 5.50 4.08 -1.28
N ILE A 25 4.91 4.35 -2.44
CA ILE A 25 3.51 4.78 -2.53
C ILE A 25 2.56 3.68 -2.04
N LYS A 26 2.83 2.43 -2.44
CA LYS A 26 2.09 1.27 -1.94
C LYS A 26 2.22 1.16 -0.43
N SER A 27 3.43 1.29 0.11
CA SER A 27 3.69 1.25 1.55
C SER A 27 2.87 2.32 2.28
N ALA A 28 2.93 3.58 1.83
CA ALA A 28 2.21 4.69 2.45
C ALA A 28 0.70 4.43 2.52
N ILE A 29 0.11 3.91 1.43
CA ILE A 29 -1.31 3.57 1.38
C ILE A 29 -1.66 2.45 2.36
N MET A 30 -0.80 1.43 2.47
CA MET A 30 -1.03 0.26 3.33
C MET A 30 -0.85 0.59 4.82
N THR A 31 0.23 1.27 5.20
CA THR A 31 0.54 1.56 6.61
C THR A 31 -0.37 2.61 7.24
N THR A 32 -0.99 3.46 6.42
CA THR A 32 -1.93 4.48 6.88
C THR A 32 -3.41 4.08 6.75
N ALA A 33 -3.67 2.87 6.24
CA ALA A 33 -5.02 2.34 6.14
C ALA A 33 -5.68 2.21 7.52
N THR A 34 -6.99 2.39 7.56
CA THR A 34 -7.78 2.26 8.78
C THR A 34 -8.20 0.81 8.96
N PRO A 35 -7.96 0.18 10.12
CA PRO A 35 -8.35 -1.20 10.38
C PRO A 35 -9.85 -1.42 10.21
N ILE A 36 -10.22 -2.54 9.60
CA ILE A 36 -11.61 -2.95 9.42
C ILE A 36 -12.02 -3.89 10.56
N HIS A 37 -13.29 -3.83 10.96
CA HIS A 37 -13.79 -4.60 12.09
C HIS A 37 -13.82 -6.12 11.79
N LEU A 38 -13.13 -6.88 12.65
CA LEU A 38 -12.97 -8.35 12.56
C LEU A 38 -14.31 -9.11 12.59
N LYS A 39 -15.29 -8.64 13.37
CA LYS A 39 -16.58 -9.33 13.54
C LYS A 39 -17.39 -9.48 12.24
N LYS A 40 -17.14 -8.63 11.24
CA LYS A 40 -17.84 -8.66 9.95
C LYS A 40 -17.04 -9.39 8.86
N ASN A 41 -15.77 -9.72 9.10
CA ASN A 41 -14.86 -10.26 8.10
C ASN A 41 -14.04 -11.41 8.71
N PRO A 42 -14.56 -12.64 8.71
CA PRO A 42 -13.88 -13.80 9.32
C PRO A 42 -12.56 -14.16 8.63
N GLU A 43 -12.38 -13.77 7.36
CA GLU A 43 -11.15 -13.98 6.57
C GLU A 43 -10.07 -12.90 6.82
N GLN A 44 -10.37 -11.89 7.66
CA GLN A 44 -9.42 -10.89 8.15
C GLN A 44 -8.57 -10.25 7.03
N GLU A 45 -7.25 -10.30 7.13
CA GLU A 45 -6.31 -9.67 6.18
C GLU A 45 -6.39 -10.31 4.79
N PHE A 46 -6.87 -11.54 4.66
CA PHE A 46 -7.10 -12.13 3.34
C PHE A 46 -8.32 -11.53 2.63
N ALA A 47 -9.25 -10.93 3.37
CA ALA A 47 -10.38 -10.20 2.79
C ALA A 47 -10.05 -8.73 2.49
N TYR A 48 -9.33 -8.04 3.37
CA TYR A 48 -9.14 -6.57 3.27
C TYR A 48 -7.70 -6.07 3.32
N GLY A 49 -6.70 -6.96 3.43
CA GLY A 49 -5.30 -6.59 3.57
C GLY A 49 -5.08 -5.71 4.80
N SER A 50 -4.49 -4.54 4.59
CA SER A 50 -4.19 -3.57 5.67
C SER A 50 -5.41 -2.77 6.14
N GLY A 51 -6.54 -2.83 5.43
CA GLY A 51 -7.78 -2.16 5.80
C GLY A 51 -8.24 -1.12 4.77
N GLN A 52 -9.05 -0.16 5.23
CA GLN A 52 -9.66 0.85 4.37
C GLN A 52 -8.69 2.02 4.14
N ILE A 53 -8.48 2.38 2.87
CA ILE A 53 -7.53 3.43 2.46
C ILE A 53 -7.91 4.79 3.08
N ASN A 54 -6.90 5.51 3.57
CA ASN A 54 -7.03 6.88 4.06
C ASN A 54 -6.12 7.82 3.23
N PRO A 55 -6.65 8.51 2.20
CA PRO A 55 -5.84 9.32 1.29
C PRO A 55 -5.11 10.47 1.99
N THR A 56 -5.74 11.08 3.00
CA THR A 56 -5.18 12.22 3.74
C THR A 56 -3.99 11.84 4.62
N LYS A 57 -3.98 10.62 5.16
CA LYS A 57 -2.83 10.13 5.92
C LYS A 57 -1.74 9.57 5.02
N ALA A 58 -2.10 8.99 3.87
CA ALA A 58 -1.14 8.42 2.94
C ALA A 58 -0.19 9.45 2.31
N SER A 59 -0.54 10.74 2.30
CA SER A 59 0.37 11.80 1.85
C SER A 59 1.51 12.10 2.83
N ASP A 60 1.36 11.78 4.11
CA ASP A 60 2.44 11.89 5.10
C ASP A 60 2.41 10.68 6.06
N PRO A 61 2.94 9.52 5.60
CA PRO A 61 2.92 8.28 6.36
C PRO A 61 3.98 8.22 7.47
N GLY A 62 4.89 9.21 7.55
CA GLY A 62 6.07 9.21 8.42
C GLY A 62 7.18 8.27 7.94
N LEU A 63 6.90 6.97 7.79
CA LEU A 63 7.85 5.96 7.32
C LEU A 63 7.26 5.13 6.18
N VAL A 64 8.15 4.69 5.27
CA VAL A 64 7.81 3.83 4.13
C VAL A 64 8.75 2.63 4.05
N TYR A 65 8.21 1.49 3.63
CA TYR A 65 8.95 0.29 3.30
C TYR A 65 9.35 0.34 1.82
N GLU A 66 10.52 0.89 1.56
CA GLU A 66 11.09 1.01 0.22
C GLU A 66 11.66 -0.34 -0.26
N VAL A 67 11.43 -0.66 -1.53
CA VAL A 67 11.90 -1.90 -2.17
C VAL A 67 12.33 -1.61 -3.61
N GLU A 68 13.48 -2.14 -4.02
CA GLU A 68 14.01 -1.99 -5.37
C GLU A 68 13.64 -3.18 -6.28
N THR A 69 13.88 -3.06 -7.58
CA THR A 69 13.53 -4.12 -8.55
C THR A 69 14.33 -5.39 -8.27
N GLU A 70 15.57 -5.25 -7.85
CA GLU A 70 16.51 -6.31 -7.51
C GLU A 70 15.99 -7.16 -6.34
N ASP A 71 15.27 -6.56 -5.40
CA ASP A 71 14.69 -7.29 -4.27
C ASP A 71 13.55 -8.21 -4.71
N TYR A 72 12.75 -7.78 -5.69
CA TYR A 72 11.74 -8.65 -6.31
C TYR A 72 12.39 -9.80 -7.09
N LEU A 73 13.52 -9.55 -7.76
CA LEU A 73 14.27 -10.60 -8.44
C LEU A 73 14.87 -11.60 -7.45
N LYS A 74 15.49 -11.12 -6.37
CA LYS A 74 15.99 -11.98 -5.28
C LYS A 74 14.87 -12.83 -4.67
N MET A 75 13.69 -12.25 -4.43
CA MET A 75 12.53 -13.00 -3.92
C MET A 75 12.11 -14.13 -4.85
N LYS A 76 12.07 -13.89 -6.18
CA LYS A 76 11.73 -14.92 -7.17
C LYS A 76 12.80 -16.01 -7.29
N CYS A 77 14.08 -15.63 -7.28
CA CYS A 77 15.19 -16.56 -7.48
C CYS A 77 15.56 -17.37 -6.23
N ARG A 78 15.00 -17.05 -5.05
CA ARG A 78 15.24 -17.81 -3.79
C ARG A 78 14.48 -19.13 -3.71
N GLY A 79 13.73 -19.49 -4.75
CA GLY A 79 12.93 -20.73 -4.84
C GLY A 79 13.58 -21.85 -5.66
N ILE A 80 14.89 -21.77 -5.93
CA ILE A 80 15.69 -22.83 -6.58
C ILE A 80 16.80 -23.25 -5.64
#